data_AF-A0A958I6Q3-F1
#
_entry.id   AF-A0A958I6Q3-F1
#
_cell.length_a   1.000
_cell.length_b   1.000
_cell.length_c   1.000
_cell.angle_alpha   90.00
_cell.angle_beta   90.00
_cell.angle_gamma   90.00
#
_symmetry.space_group_name_H-M   'P 1'
#
loop_
_entity.id
_entity.type
_entity.pdbx_description
1 polymer ?
#
loop_
_entity_poly.entity_id
_entity_poly.type
_entity_poly.pdbx_seq_one_letter_code
_entity_poly.pdbx_strand_id
1 'polypeptide(L)'
;MQKRKKSHSKKIEIEIFEIKLRRILLQMDRDKTRSKSLKALKNMLTMAPVEMMPLVWTSLSFVYFYEKQYQYSIYYCKKTVDEYSLTPEAIFCATMLVHLYRLLGMKKERYEAEGSRFHLMKKIIMQSENQEHRLFALKELRQEFEDRDLLSHFYTFFDQTLNHNHGVALLESAEKSMAD
;
A
#
# COMPACT_ATOMS: atom_id res chain seq x y z
N MET A 1 10.10 -32.12 13.30
CA MET A 1 10.16 -32.04 11.81
C MET A 1 8.86 -31.59 11.11
N GLN A 2 7.66 -31.74 11.70
CA GLN A 2 6.40 -31.39 11.01
C GLN A 2 6.12 -29.88 10.82
N LYS A 3 6.57 -29.00 11.74
CA LYS A 3 6.38 -27.53 11.63
C LYS A 3 7.10 -26.90 10.41
N ARG A 4 8.29 -27.41 10.05
CA ARG A 4 9.07 -26.90 8.90
C ARG A 4 8.41 -27.20 7.55
N LYS A 5 7.71 -28.33 7.41
CA LYS A 5 7.00 -28.69 6.16
C LYS A 5 5.77 -27.79 5.89
N LYS A 6 4.99 -27.45 6.93
CA LYS A 6 3.83 -26.54 6.79
C LYS A 6 4.22 -25.11 6.41
N SER A 7 5.30 -24.59 7.00
CA SER A 7 5.82 -23.26 6.67
C SER A 7 6.31 -23.14 5.22
N HIS A 8 6.94 -24.21 4.69
CA HIS A 8 7.41 -24.22 3.31
C HIS A 8 6.26 -24.29 2.30
N SER A 9 5.24 -25.11 2.57
CA SER A 9 4.05 -25.24 1.71
C SER A 9 3.29 -23.91 1.57
N LYS A 10 3.13 -23.16 2.68
CA LYS A 10 2.46 -21.85 2.67
C LYS A 10 3.25 -20.81 1.86
N LYS A 11 4.58 -20.85 1.94
CA LYS A 11 5.46 -19.94 1.18
C LYS A 11 5.30 -20.17 -0.34
N ILE A 12 5.30 -21.43 -0.78
CA ILE A 12 5.09 -21.79 -2.19
C ILE A 12 3.71 -21.33 -2.67
N GLU A 13 2.68 -21.50 -1.85
CA GLU A 13 1.32 -21.06 -2.18
C GLU A 13 1.26 -19.53 -2.41
N ILE A 14 1.86 -18.74 -1.51
CA ILE A 14 1.94 -17.28 -1.65
C ILE A 14 2.68 -16.88 -2.93
N GLU A 15 3.84 -17.48 -3.20
CA GLU A 15 4.63 -17.21 -4.43
C GLU A 15 3.81 -17.50 -5.70
N ILE A 16 3.02 -18.59 -5.73
CA ILE A 16 2.14 -18.90 -6.85
C ILE A 16 1.06 -17.81 -7.02
N PHE A 17 0.49 -17.33 -5.92
CA PHE A 17 -0.50 -16.24 -5.97
C PHE A 17 0.11 -14.92 -6.43
N GLU A 18 1.31 -14.57 -5.99
CA GLU A 18 2.05 -13.40 -6.45
C GLU A 18 2.30 -13.43 -7.96
N ILE A 19 2.77 -14.56 -8.48
CA ILE A 19 3.00 -14.73 -9.93
C ILE A 19 1.70 -14.55 -10.71
N LYS A 20 0.59 -15.12 -10.23
CA LYS A 20 -0.73 -14.94 -10.85
C LYS A 20 -1.18 -13.49 -10.80
N LEU A 21 -1.05 -12.83 -9.65
CA LEU A 21 -1.44 -11.43 -9.48
C LEU A 21 -0.64 -10.52 -10.40
N ARG A 22 0.68 -10.69 -10.47
CA ARG A 22 1.55 -9.94 -11.37
C ARG A 22 1.13 -10.08 -12.83
N ARG A 23 0.78 -11.28 -13.28
CA ARG A 23 0.27 -11.51 -14.65
C ARG A 23 -1.05 -10.76 -14.90
N ILE A 24 -1.93 -10.73 -13.92
CA ILE A 24 -3.22 -10.04 -14.01
C ILE A 24 -3.03 -8.52 -14.07
N LEU A 25 -2.11 -7.99 -13.25
CA LEU A 25 -1.74 -6.57 -13.25
C LEU A 25 -1.15 -6.14 -14.60
N LEU A 26 -0.25 -6.93 -15.20
CA LEU A 26 0.29 -6.64 -16.54
C LEU A 26 -0.78 -6.63 -17.65
N GLN A 27 -1.86 -7.39 -17.48
CA GLN A 27 -2.98 -7.40 -18.43
C GLN A 27 -3.92 -6.20 -18.27
N MET A 28 -3.94 -5.56 -17.11
CA MET A 28 -4.83 -4.43 -16.81
C MET A 28 -4.41 -3.15 -17.52
N ASP A 29 -3.11 -2.97 -17.78
CA ASP A 29 -2.55 -1.80 -18.46
C ASP A 29 -3.07 -1.61 -19.89
N ARG A 30 -3.57 -2.68 -20.52
CA ARG A 30 -4.12 -2.64 -21.88
C ARG A 30 -5.65 -2.65 -21.84
N ASP A 31 -6.29 -1.67 -22.48
CA ASP A 31 -7.76 -1.54 -22.55
C ASP A 31 -8.45 -2.86 -22.97
N LYS A 32 -7.89 -3.57 -23.96
CA LYS A 32 -8.48 -4.80 -24.52
C LYS A 32 -8.46 -5.99 -23.54
N THR A 33 -7.64 -5.96 -22.50
CA THR A 33 -7.51 -7.06 -21.53
C THR A 33 -7.93 -6.70 -20.11
N ARG A 34 -8.23 -5.42 -19.85
CA ARG A 34 -8.65 -4.91 -18.53
C ARG A 34 -9.87 -5.61 -17.95
N SER A 35 -10.91 -5.84 -18.77
CA SER A 35 -12.11 -6.58 -18.35
C SER A 35 -11.82 -8.04 -17.96
N LYS A 36 -10.84 -8.69 -18.63
CA LYS A 36 -10.36 -10.02 -18.26
C LYS A 36 -9.61 -10.00 -16.94
N SER A 37 -8.76 -8.99 -16.72
CA SER A 37 -8.08 -8.77 -15.43
C SER A 37 -9.06 -8.58 -14.29
N LEU A 38 -10.12 -7.77 -14.49
CA LEU A 38 -11.17 -7.59 -13.49
C LEU A 38 -11.84 -8.91 -13.12
N LYS A 39 -12.19 -9.75 -14.12
CA LYS A 39 -12.76 -11.08 -13.86
C LYS A 39 -11.79 -11.98 -13.09
N ALA A 40 -10.51 -11.95 -13.44
CA ALA A 40 -9.48 -12.74 -12.78
C ALA A 40 -9.26 -12.29 -11.32
N LEU A 41 -9.22 -10.99 -11.05
CA LEU A 41 -9.12 -10.43 -9.69
C LEU A 41 -10.33 -10.80 -8.83
N LYS A 42 -11.55 -10.77 -9.39
CA LYS A 42 -12.75 -11.23 -8.69
C LYS A 42 -12.68 -12.71 -8.30
N ASN A 43 -12.10 -13.56 -9.15
CA ASN A 43 -11.85 -14.95 -8.79
C ASN A 43 -10.77 -15.09 -7.70
N MET A 44 -9.77 -14.20 -7.69
CA MET A 44 -8.75 -14.21 -6.63
C MET A 44 -9.32 -13.83 -5.26
N LEU A 45 -10.37 -13.01 -5.18
CA LEU A 45 -11.01 -12.66 -3.90
C LEU A 45 -11.46 -13.87 -3.08
N THR A 46 -11.89 -14.95 -3.74
CA THR A 46 -12.42 -16.14 -3.06
C THR A 46 -11.35 -17.18 -2.76
N MET A 47 -10.17 -17.07 -3.38
CA MET A 47 -9.15 -18.12 -3.34
C MET A 47 -7.82 -17.67 -2.75
N ALA A 48 -7.51 -16.37 -2.77
CA ALA A 48 -6.22 -15.90 -2.31
C ALA A 48 -6.09 -15.99 -0.77
N PRO A 49 -4.87 -16.27 -0.25
CA PRO A 49 -4.60 -16.21 1.18
C PRO A 49 -4.91 -14.84 1.76
N VAL A 50 -5.23 -14.78 3.06
CA VAL A 50 -5.55 -13.54 3.76
C VAL A 50 -4.40 -12.53 3.66
N GLU A 51 -3.16 -13.02 3.68
CA GLU A 51 -1.94 -12.21 3.53
C GLU A 51 -1.87 -11.48 2.18
N MET A 52 -2.52 -12.01 1.16
CA MET A 52 -2.55 -11.44 -0.20
C MET A 52 -3.74 -10.53 -0.44
N MET A 53 -4.72 -10.48 0.48
CA MET A 53 -5.91 -9.64 0.33
C MET A 53 -5.64 -8.14 0.15
N PRO A 54 -4.69 -7.49 0.87
CA PRO A 54 -4.39 -6.07 0.65
C PRO A 54 -4.00 -5.80 -0.80
N LEU A 55 -3.15 -6.67 -1.37
CA LEU A 55 -2.70 -6.59 -2.76
C LEU A 55 -3.85 -6.82 -3.75
N VAL A 56 -4.70 -7.83 -3.49
CA VAL A 56 -5.85 -8.12 -4.36
C VAL A 56 -6.86 -6.95 -4.35
N TRP A 57 -7.20 -6.40 -3.19
CA TRP A 57 -8.13 -5.28 -3.07
C TRP A 57 -7.59 -3.99 -3.69
N THR A 58 -6.29 -3.74 -3.52
CA THR A 58 -5.62 -2.60 -4.15
C THR A 58 -5.56 -2.75 -5.67
N SER A 59 -5.33 -3.97 -6.17
CA SER A 59 -5.41 -4.26 -7.60
C SER A 59 -6.83 -4.06 -8.13
N LEU A 60 -7.85 -4.44 -7.35
CA LEU A 60 -9.26 -4.23 -7.69
C LEU A 60 -9.61 -2.75 -7.75
N SER A 61 -9.19 -1.96 -6.76
CA SER A 61 -9.49 -0.53 -6.76
C SER A 61 -8.92 0.16 -8.00
N PHE A 62 -7.71 -0.23 -8.41
CA PHE A 62 -7.03 0.32 -9.58
C PHE A 62 -7.68 -0.10 -10.91
N VAL A 63 -8.06 -1.37 -11.07
CA VAL A 63 -8.79 -1.78 -12.30
C VAL A 63 -10.15 -1.09 -12.40
N TYR A 64 -10.87 -0.93 -11.27
CA TYR A 64 -12.15 -0.23 -11.25
C TYR A 64 -12.02 1.25 -11.56
N PHE A 65 -10.92 1.88 -11.15
CA PHE A 65 -10.60 3.26 -11.51
C PHE A 65 -10.51 3.41 -13.04
N TYR A 66 -9.75 2.55 -13.71
CA TYR A 66 -9.61 2.61 -15.18
C TYR A 66 -10.88 2.26 -15.94
N GLU A 67 -11.71 1.36 -15.39
CA GLU A 67 -13.05 1.06 -15.92
C GLU A 67 -14.07 2.17 -15.61
N LYS A 68 -13.63 3.31 -15.02
CA LYS A 68 -14.46 4.46 -14.62
C LYS A 68 -15.58 4.10 -13.63
N GLN A 69 -15.43 2.98 -12.94
CA GLN A 69 -16.35 2.51 -11.91
C GLN A 69 -15.89 3.04 -10.54
N TYR A 70 -15.88 4.36 -10.39
CA TYR A 70 -15.24 5.05 -9.26
C TYR A 70 -15.81 4.64 -7.89
N GLN A 71 -17.09 4.31 -7.80
CA GLN A 71 -17.70 3.86 -6.55
C GLN A 71 -17.09 2.55 -6.02
N TYR A 72 -16.83 1.58 -6.92
CA TYR A 72 -16.15 0.34 -6.54
C TYR A 72 -14.67 0.58 -6.23
N SER A 73 -14.03 1.50 -6.96
CA SER A 73 -12.64 1.89 -6.67
C SER A 73 -12.52 2.47 -5.26
N ILE A 74 -13.38 3.43 -4.91
CA ILE A 74 -13.48 4.02 -3.56
C ILE A 74 -13.75 2.94 -2.51
N TYR A 75 -14.70 2.03 -2.77
CA TYR A 75 -15.05 0.95 -1.84
C TYR A 75 -13.82 0.10 -1.47
N TYR A 76 -13.10 -0.42 -2.47
CA TYR A 76 -11.93 -1.26 -2.18
C TYR A 76 -10.79 -0.47 -1.55
N CYS A 77 -10.58 0.80 -1.93
CA CYS A 77 -9.57 1.63 -1.27
C CYS A 77 -9.89 1.85 0.22
N LYS A 78 -11.14 2.20 0.56
CA LYS A 78 -11.55 2.35 1.97
C LYS A 78 -11.36 1.04 2.72
N LYS A 79 -11.82 -0.06 2.15
CA LYS A 79 -11.70 -1.39 2.76
C LYS A 79 -10.25 -1.77 3.06
N THR A 80 -9.32 -1.51 2.12
CA THR A 80 -7.88 -1.72 2.35
C THR A 80 -7.33 -0.82 3.45
N VAL A 81 -7.68 0.47 3.45
CA VAL A 81 -7.23 1.41 4.49
C VAL A 81 -7.70 0.98 5.88
N ASP A 82 -8.96 0.57 5.98
CA ASP A 82 -9.59 0.23 7.27
C ASP A 82 -9.08 -1.11 7.82
N GLU A 83 -9.02 -2.16 6.99
CA GLU A 83 -8.67 -3.51 7.43
C GLU A 83 -7.16 -3.78 7.43
N TYR A 84 -6.38 -3.08 6.60
CA TYR A 84 -4.95 -3.32 6.40
C TYR A 84 -4.09 -2.07 6.61
N SER A 85 -4.46 -1.24 7.59
CA SER A 85 -3.79 0.04 7.91
C SER A 85 -2.29 0.01 8.24
N LEU A 86 -1.67 -1.16 8.33
CA LEU A 86 -0.23 -1.35 8.61
C LEU A 86 0.59 -1.83 7.41
N THR A 87 0.01 -1.81 6.20
CA THR A 87 0.66 -2.25 4.96
C THR A 87 0.83 -1.10 3.95
N PRO A 88 1.80 -1.19 3.02
CA PRO A 88 2.01 -0.18 1.96
C PRO A 88 0.79 0.04 1.08
N GLU A 89 -0.02 -1.00 0.89
CA GLU A 89 -1.26 -0.95 0.10
C GLU A 89 -2.27 0.04 0.67
N ALA A 90 -2.32 0.22 1.99
CA ALA A 90 -3.17 1.23 2.62
C ALA A 90 -2.72 2.65 2.28
N ILE A 91 -1.39 2.91 2.20
CA ILE A 91 -0.86 4.20 1.74
C ILE A 91 -1.28 4.45 0.29
N PHE A 92 -1.06 3.47 -0.59
CA PHE A 92 -1.45 3.57 -1.99
C PHE A 92 -2.96 3.83 -2.14
N CYS A 93 -3.80 3.07 -1.43
CA CYS A 93 -5.25 3.27 -1.46
C CYS A 93 -5.67 4.63 -0.92
N ALA A 94 -5.02 5.15 0.13
CA ALA A 94 -5.27 6.50 0.61
C ALA A 94 -4.89 7.58 -0.42
N THR A 95 -3.75 7.42 -1.11
CA THR A 95 -3.37 8.29 -2.25
C THR A 95 -4.41 8.23 -3.37
N MET A 96 -4.86 7.03 -3.74
CA MET A 96 -5.89 6.84 -4.76
C MET A 96 -7.22 7.51 -4.38
N LEU A 97 -7.61 7.46 -3.09
CA LEU A 97 -8.80 8.16 -2.59
C LEU A 97 -8.68 9.68 -2.76
N VAL A 98 -7.52 10.28 -2.46
CA VAL A 98 -7.28 11.71 -2.71
C VAL A 98 -7.50 12.05 -4.18
N HIS A 99 -6.98 11.23 -5.10
CA HIS A 99 -7.17 11.42 -6.54
C HIS A 99 -8.63 11.26 -6.97
N LEU A 100 -9.30 10.21 -6.52
CA LEU A 100 -10.72 9.94 -6.81
C LEU A 100 -11.62 11.09 -6.32
N TYR A 101 -11.42 11.55 -5.08
CA TYR A 101 -12.19 12.65 -4.51
C TYR A 101 -11.93 13.98 -5.22
N ARG A 102 -10.68 14.22 -5.66
CA ARG A 102 -10.38 15.37 -6.52
C ARG A 102 -11.14 15.29 -7.85
N LEU A 103 -11.14 14.13 -8.52
CA LEU A 103 -11.85 13.94 -9.80
C LEU A 103 -13.36 14.11 -9.68
N LEU A 104 -13.94 13.70 -8.54
CA LEU A 104 -15.38 13.79 -8.27
C LEU A 104 -15.82 15.13 -7.66
N GLY A 105 -14.91 16.08 -7.43
CA GLY A 105 -15.22 17.37 -6.81
C GLY A 105 -15.55 17.30 -5.31
N MET A 106 -15.18 16.20 -4.64
CA MET A 106 -15.47 15.92 -3.23
C MET A 106 -14.41 16.55 -2.33
N LYS A 107 -14.48 17.88 -2.14
CA LYS A 107 -13.43 18.67 -1.48
C LYS A 107 -13.18 18.26 -0.03
N LYS A 108 -14.24 17.97 0.75
CA LYS A 108 -14.13 17.59 2.16
C LYS A 108 -13.40 16.26 2.31
N GLU A 109 -13.89 15.25 1.60
CA GLU A 109 -13.37 13.88 1.62
C GLU A 109 -11.93 13.81 1.10
N ARG A 110 -11.58 14.67 0.13
CA ARG A 110 -10.20 14.80 -0.33
C ARG A 110 -9.26 15.21 0.80
N TYR A 111 -9.58 16.26 1.55
CA TYR A 111 -8.71 16.70 2.66
C TYR A 111 -8.68 15.69 3.81
N GLU A 112 -9.80 15.03 4.09
CA GLU A 112 -9.83 13.92 5.05
C GLU A 112 -8.93 12.76 4.62
N ALA A 113 -8.94 12.40 3.33
CA ALA A 113 -8.06 11.38 2.77
C ALA A 113 -6.57 11.80 2.79
N GLU A 114 -6.26 13.08 2.51
CA GLU A 114 -4.90 13.61 2.62
C GLU A 114 -4.36 13.52 4.06
N GLY A 115 -5.17 13.91 5.05
CA GLY A 115 -4.82 13.78 6.47
C GLY A 115 -4.68 12.33 6.91
N SER A 116 -5.61 11.47 6.49
CA SER A 116 -5.56 10.02 6.76
C SER A 116 -4.31 9.37 6.19
N ARG A 117 -3.94 9.70 4.95
CA ARG A 117 -2.71 9.20 4.31
C ARG A 117 -1.46 9.52 5.13
N PHE A 118 -1.32 10.77 5.58
CA PHE A 118 -0.18 11.18 6.40
C PHE A 118 -0.15 10.47 7.76
N HIS A 119 -1.32 10.28 8.38
CA HIS A 119 -1.44 9.52 9.62
C HIS A 119 -1.07 8.03 9.42
N LEU A 120 -1.49 7.41 8.32
CA LEU A 120 -1.16 6.03 7.97
C LEU A 120 0.34 5.82 7.81
N MET A 121 1.03 6.71 7.09
CA MET A 121 2.49 6.62 6.93
C MET A 121 3.19 6.62 8.30
N LYS A 122 2.83 7.55 9.19
CA LYS A 122 3.35 7.59 10.56
C LYS A 122 3.01 6.32 11.35
N LYS A 123 1.77 5.84 11.25
CA LYS A 123 1.31 4.62 11.91
C LYS A 123 2.15 3.41 11.48
N ILE A 124 2.40 3.25 10.18
CA ILE A 124 3.21 2.15 9.63
C ILE A 124 4.66 2.23 10.13
N ILE A 125 5.28 3.41 10.08
CA ILE A 125 6.67 3.63 10.57
C ILE A 125 6.80 3.21 12.05
N MET A 126 5.79 3.52 12.86
CA MET A 126 5.79 3.26 14.30
C MET A 126 5.40 1.84 14.70
N GLN A 127 4.44 1.23 13.99
CA GLN A 127 3.72 0.05 14.48
C GLN A 127 3.91 -1.19 13.61
N SER A 128 4.41 -1.07 12.37
CA SER A 128 4.58 -2.24 11.51
C SER A 128 5.75 -3.10 11.99
N GLU A 129 5.53 -4.41 12.09
CA GLU A 129 6.60 -5.37 12.39
C GLU A 129 7.50 -5.64 11.16
N ASN A 130 7.06 -5.26 9.95
CA ASN A 130 7.82 -5.45 8.73
C ASN A 130 8.72 -4.24 8.45
N GLN A 131 10.04 -4.44 8.50
CA GLN A 131 11.02 -3.39 8.22
C GLN A 131 10.89 -2.78 6.83
N GLU A 132 10.53 -3.57 5.81
CA GLU A 132 10.34 -3.07 4.44
C GLU A 132 9.15 -2.12 4.35
N HIS A 133 8.06 -2.41 5.07
CA HIS A 133 6.90 -1.53 5.12
C HIS A 133 7.24 -0.20 5.80
N ARG A 134 8.02 -0.25 6.89
CA ARG A 134 8.49 0.95 7.60
C ARG A 134 9.37 1.81 6.70
N LEU A 135 10.32 1.20 5.97
CA LEU A 135 11.19 1.89 5.03
C LEU A 135 10.40 2.53 3.90
N PHE A 136 9.45 1.81 3.30
CA PHE A 136 8.57 2.35 2.26
C PHE A 136 7.78 3.56 2.78
N ALA A 137 7.11 3.43 3.93
CA ALA A 137 6.34 4.53 4.52
C ALA A 137 7.20 5.74 4.89
N LEU A 138 8.45 5.52 5.33
CA LEU A 138 9.39 6.60 5.63
C LEU A 138 9.80 7.36 4.36
N LYS A 139 10.09 6.63 3.26
CA LYS A 139 10.41 7.24 1.96
C LYS A 139 9.26 8.09 1.44
N GLU A 140 8.05 7.53 1.45
CA GLU A 140 6.83 8.26 1.04
C GLU A 140 6.57 9.50 1.91
N LEU A 141 6.76 9.37 3.23
CA LEU A 141 6.58 10.49 4.14
C LEU A 141 7.61 11.59 3.87
N ARG A 142 8.88 11.24 3.65
CA ARG A 142 9.93 12.20 3.30
C ARG A 142 9.58 12.96 2.03
N GLN A 143 9.15 12.25 0.98
CA GLN A 143 8.74 12.88 -0.27
C GLN A 143 7.61 13.89 -0.06
N GLU A 144 6.60 13.55 0.75
CA GLU A 144 5.49 14.47 1.07
C GLU A 144 5.94 15.73 1.82
N PHE A 145 6.96 15.64 2.66
CA PHE A 145 7.56 16.80 3.32
C PHE A 145 8.43 17.61 2.35
N GLU A 146 9.16 16.95 1.47
CA GLU A 146 9.98 17.56 0.42
C GLU A 146 9.13 18.37 -0.56
N ASP A 147 8.04 17.79 -1.06
CA ASP A 147 7.09 18.43 -1.98
C ASP A 147 6.41 19.68 -1.38
N ARG A 148 6.46 19.83 -0.05
CA ARG A 148 5.86 20.95 0.71
C ARG A 148 6.89 21.93 1.27
N ASP A 149 8.17 21.72 1.01
CA ASP A 149 9.28 22.50 1.59
C ASP A 149 9.29 22.48 3.13
N LEU A 150 9.04 21.30 3.71
CA LEU A 150 8.93 21.07 5.15
C LEU A 150 9.93 20.02 5.67
N LEU A 151 11.06 19.80 4.97
CA LEU A 151 12.04 18.76 5.33
C LEU A 151 12.56 18.87 6.77
N SER A 152 12.69 20.06 7.33
CA SER A 152 13.08 20.24 8.74
C SER A 152 12.11 19.57 9.73
N HIS A 153 10.81 19.57 9.41
CA HIS A 153 9.77 18.92 10.22
C HIS A 153 9.84 17.39 10.10
N PHE A 154 10.25 16.89 8.93
CA PHE A 154 10.54 15.47 8.75
C PHE A 154 11.65 15.01 9.69
N TYR A 155 12.79 15.72 9.72
CA TYR A 155 13.90 15.38 10.63
C TYR A 155 13.51 15.47 12.10
N THR A 156 12.68 16.45 12.48
CA THR A 156 12.15 16.55 13.86
C THR A 156 11.29 15.34 14.24
N PHE A 157 10.38 14.93 13.35
CA PHE A 157 9.58 13.71 13.54
C PHE A 157 10.48 12.46 13.60
N PHE A 158 11.52 12.43 12.77
CA PHE A 158 12.46 11.33 12.68
C PHE A 158 13.30 11.16 13.95
N ASP A 159 13.81 12.24 14.53
CA ASP A 159 14.51 12.23 15.82
C ASP A 159 13.63 11.71 16.96
N GLN A 160 12.33 12.08 16.96
CA GLN A 160 11.35 11.54 17.91
C GLN A 160 11.13 10.03 17.73
N THR A 161 11.26 9.52 16.49
CA THR A 161 11.14 8.10 16.18
C THR A 161 12.39 7.31 16.57
N LEU A 162 13.59 7.91 16.42
CA LEU A 162 14.89 7.32 16.76
C LEU A 162 15.05 7.06 18.26
N ASN A 163 14.53 7.95 19.09
CA ASN A 163 14.58 7.82 20.55
C ASN A 163 13.73 6.64 21.09
N HIS A 164 12.87 6.05 20.26
CA HIS A 164 12.16 4.80 20.56
C HIS A 164 12.85 3.58 19.91
N ASN A 165 14.03 3.19 20.42
CA ASN A 165 14.75 1.88 20.29
C ASN A 165 14.83 1.14 18.92
N HIS A 166 14.32 1.68 17.82
CA HIS A 166 14.21 0.99 16.52
C HIS A 166 14.65 1.86 15.32
N GLY A 167 15.09 3.11 15.53
CA GLY A 167 15.36 4.03 14.42
C GLY A 167 16.75 3.88 13.79
N VAL A 168 17.79 3.50 14.53
CA VAL A 168 19.19 3.54 14.02
C VAL A 168 19.41 2.56 12.86
N ALA A 169 18.91 1.33 12.96
CA ALA A 169 19.00 0.34 11.88
C ALA A 169 18.15 0.70 10.66
N LEU A 170 17.06 1.46 10.85
CA LEU A 170 16.23 2.00 9.77
C LEU A 170 16.93 3.13 9.02
N LEU A 171 17.76 3.90 9.72
CA LEU A 171 18.52 5.03 9.19
C LEU A 171 19.64 4.53 8.28
N GLU A 172 20.47 3.60 8.76
CA GLU A 172 21.55 3.02 7.95
C GLU A 172 21.02 2.26 6.71
N SER A 173 19.82 1.68 6.81
CA SER A 173 19.19 0.99 5.66
C SER A 173 18.49 1.95 4.71
N ALA A 174 17.83 3.01 5.22
CA ALA A 174 17.24 4.05 4.40
C ALA A 174 18.32 4.83 3.63
N GLU A 175 19.36 5.32 4.31
CA GLU A 175 20.46 6.07 3.71
C GLU A 175 21.22 5.25 2.66
N LYS A 176 21.53 3.98 2.94
CA LYS A 176 22.13 3.08 1.94
C LYS A 176 21.23 2.90 0.71
N SER A 177 19.93 2.70 0.91
CA SER A 177 18.96 2.53 -0.19
C SER A 177 18.61 3.82 -0.96
N MET A 178 19.18 4.95 -0.56
CA MET A 178 18.96 6.28 -1.16
C MET A 178 20.23 6.85 -1.78
N ALA A 179 21.38 6.21 -1.57
CA ALA A 179 22.65 6.52 -2.23
C ALA A 179 22.86 5.74 -3.54
N ASP A 180 22.06 4.70 -3.78
CA ASP A 180 21.96 3.92 -5.02
C ASP A 180 20.79 4.40 -5.90
#